data_AF-A0A0M0W735-F1
#
_entry.id   AF-A0A0M0W735-F1
#
_cell.length_a   1.000
_cell.length_b   1.000
_cell.length_c   1.000
_cell.angle_alpha   90.00
_cell.angle_beta   90.00
_cell.angle_gamma   90.00
#
_symmetry.space_group_name_H-M   'P 1'
#
loop_
_entity.id
_entity.type
_entity.pdbx_description
1 polymer ?
#
loop_
_entity_poly.entity_id
_entity_poly.type
_entity_poly.pdbx_seq_one_letter_code
_entity_poly.pdbx_strand_id
1 'polypeptide(L)'
;MNNTLLNIDEITTILDRDFIPIESIVSGLRLKKQVEMKKNVEQVERRFGMNFPDDFVNLILNYDFGDFSILGVHFGSETNYLEKLISFHEHLSNEDITNFSNRFICIATGDYFTFIMDVNSGNIYVFGSETPFNNKIKIAESFTKLIQALGTAYFHRTQNTQTEFLDIIIKTFDSESIDFWKEVIK
;
A
#
# COMPACT_ATOMS: atom_id res chain seq x y z
N MET A 1 8.36 -20.04 -15.43
CA MET A 1 7.43 -19.30 -14.57
C MET A 1 8.16 -18.04 -14.13
N ASN A 2 7.53 -16.86 -14.27
CA ASN A 2 8.16 -15.60 -13.86
C ASN A 2 8.35 -15.63 -12.34
N ASN A 3 9.61 -15.62 -11.90
CA ASN A 3 10.00 -15.73 -10.49
C ASN A 3 10.18 -14.34 -9.86
N THR A 4 9.31 -13.41 -10.25
CA THR A 4 9.42 -11.98 -9.97
C THR A 4 8.04 -11.41 -9.69
N LEU A 5 8.00 -10.34 -8.91
CA LEU A 5 6.77 -9.58 -8.71
C LEU A 5 6.22 -9.07 -10.06
N LEU A 6 4.89 -9.07 -10.18
CA LEU A 6 4.19 -8.43 -11.29
C LEU A 6 4.47 -6.93 -11.29
N ASN A 7 4.58 -6.35 -12.47
CA ASN A 7 4.65 -4.90 -12.62
C ASN A 7 3.25 -4.25 -12.51
N ILE A 8 3.21 -2.92 -12.41
CA ILE A 8 1.96 -2.20 -12.17
C ILE A 8 0.96 -2.38 -13.32
N ASP A 9 1.39 -2.39 -14.59
CA ASP A 9 0.49 -2.58 -15.74
C ASP A 9 -0.09 -4.00 -15.79
N GLU A 10 0.71 -5.03 -15.44
CA GLU A 10 0.22 -6.41 -15.29
C GLU A 10 -0.86 -6.50 -14.20
N ILE A 11 -0.61 -5.87 -13.05
CA ILE A 11 -1.55 -5.83 -11.93
C ILE A 11 -2.84 -5.12 -12.35
N THR A 12 -2.74 -3.94 -12.99
CA THR A 12 -3.93 -3.21 -13.44
C THR A 12 -4.75 -4.03 -14.43
N THR A 13 -4.09 -4.77 -15.32
CA THR A 13 -4.76 -5.63 -16.30
C THR A 13 -5.51 -6.78 -15.64
N ILE A 14 -4.91 -7.41 -14.63
CA ILE A 14 -5.52 -8.51 -13.86
C ILE A 14 -6.73 -7.99 -13.07
N LEU A 15 -6.56 -6.89 -12.34
CA LEU A 15 -7.64 -6.30 -11.55
C LEU A 15 -8.79 -5.82 -12.45
N ASP A 16 -8.49 -5.22 -13.60
CA ASP A 16 -9.51 -4.79 -14.55
C ASP A 16 -10.30 -5.98 -15.12
N ARG A 17 -9.62 -7.05 -15.51
CA ARG A 17 -10.25 -8.28 -15.98
C ARG A 17 -11.24 -8.83 -14.94
N ASP A 18 -10.84 -8.84 -13.68
CA ASP A 18 -11.61 -9.50 -12.61
C ASP A 18 -12.72 -8.60 -12.06
N PHE A 19 -12.54 -7.28 -12.05
CA PHE A 19 -13.44 -6.37 -11.35
C PHE A 19 -14.28 -5.43 -12.23
N ILE A 20 -13.91 -5.15 -13.49
CA ILE A 20 -14.79 -4.40 -14.42
C ILE A 20 -16.20 -5.03 -14.51
N PRO A 21 -16.34 -6.37 -14.62
CA PRO A 21 -17.67 -6.99 -14.75
C PRO A 21 -18.61 -6.76 -13.56
N ILE A 22 -18.07 -6.43 -12.38
CA ILE A 22 -18.84 -6.28 -11.14
C ILE A 22 -18.75 -4.87 -10.52
N GLU A 23 -18.13 -3.92 -11.22
CA GLU A 23 -17.86 -2.57 -10.70
C GLU A 23 -19.13 -1.78 -10.35
N SER A 24 -20.27 -2.10 -10.97
CA SER A 24 -21.56 -1.50 -10.62
C SER A 24 -22.13 -1.97 -9.28
N ILE A 25 -21.54 -3.02 -8.68
CA ILE A 25 -21.97 -3.63 -7.42
C ILE A 25 -20.94 -3.33 -6.32
N VAL A 26 -19.64 -3.41 -6.64
CA VAL A 26 -18.54 -3.17 -5.72
C VAL A 26 -17.48 -2.31 -6.39
N SER A 27 -17.15 -1.16 -5.80
CA SER A 27 -16.08 -0.27 -6.25
C SER A 27 -14.77 -0.53 -5.49
N GLY A 28 -13.73 0.26 -5.78
CA GLY A 28 -12.47 0.23 -5.04
C GLY A 28 -11.54 -0.94 -5.27
N LEU A 29 -11.90 -1.95 -6.07
CA LEU A 29 -11.06 -3.14 -6.29
C LEU A 29 -10.13 -3.05 -7.52
N ARG A 30 -10.11 -1.90 -8.19
CA ARG A 30 -9.26 -1.63 -9.36
C ARG A 30 -8.27 -0.52 -9.07
N LEU A 31 -7.02 -0.71 -9.47
CA LEU A 31 -6.02 0.35 -9.50
C LEU A 31 -6.17 1.18 -10.77
N LYS A 32 -7.06 2.17 -10.76
CA LYS A 32 -7.43 2.93 -11.96
C LYS A 32 -6.34 3.93 -12.33
N LYS A 33 -6.02 4.06 -13.63
CA LYS A 33 -5.21 5.19 -14.10
C LYS A 33 -5.93 6.50 -13.83
N GLN A 34 -5.21 7.48 -13.33
CA GLN A 34 -5.76 8.79 -13.03
C GLN A 34 -5.92 9.58 -14.33
N VAL A 35 -7.16 9.96 -14.66
CA VAL A 35 -7.48 10.64 -15.93
C VAL A 35 -7.40 12.16 -15.78
N GLU A 36 -7.72 12.73 -14.62
CA GLU A 36 -7.59 14.18 -14.33
C GLU A 36 -7.59 14.48 -12.81
N MET A 37 -6.62 15.24 -12.30
CA MET A 37 -6.74 16.21 -11.17
C MET A 37 -5.39 16.87 -10.86
N LYS A 38 -5.39 18.18 -10.54
CA LYS A 38 -4.27 18.85 -9.86
C LYS A 38 -4.13 18.31 -8.44
N LYS A 39 -3.38 17.22 -8.28
CA LYS A 39 -2.90 16.79 -6.96
C LYS A 39 -1.79 17.73 -6.53
N ASN A 40 -2.05 18.58 -5.53
CA ASN A 40 -1.04 19.47 -4.98
C ASN A 40 -0.27 18.73 -3.88
N VAL A 41 0.52 17.73 -4.29
CA VAL A 41 1.38 16.95 -3.38
C VAL A 41 2.24 17.89 -2.53
N GLU A 42 2.81 18.92 -3.15
CA GLU A 42 3.61 19.94 -2.45
C GLU A 42 2.86 20.64 -1.30
N GLN A 43 1.54 20.83 -1.42
CA GLN A 43 0.75 21.43 -0.34
C GLN A 43 0.63 20.47 0.85
N VAL A 44 0.47 19.17 0.60
CA VAL A 44 0.42 18.15 1.66
C VAL A 44 1.79 18.00 2.30
N GLU A 45 2.85 17.93 1.49
CA GLU A 45 4.24 17.90 1.96
C GLU A 45 4.57 19.12 2.85
N ARG A 46 4.19 20.34 2.41
CA ARG A 46 4.32 21.56 3.23
C ARG A 46 3.52 21.49 4.53
N ARG A 47 2.30 20.94 4.51
CA ARG A 47 1.48 20.77 5.71
C ARG A 47 2.12 19.79 6.69
N PHE A 48 2.74 18.73 6.16
CA PHE A 48 3.36 17.67 6.95
C PHE A 48 4.78 18.05 7.41
N GLY A 49 5.40 19.05 6.76
CA GLY A 49 6.81 19.39 6.98
C GLY A 49 7.77 18.28 6.51
N MET A 50 7.36 17.51 5.50
CA MET A 50 8.06 16.33 4.98
C MET A 50 7.96 16.29 3.46
N ASN A 51 9.03 15.86 2.79
CA ASN A 51 8.97 15.54 1.36
C ASN A 51 8.71 14.05 1.20
N PHE A 52 7.83 13.68 0.26
CA PHE A 52 7.51 12.30 -0.02
C PHE A 52 8.51 11.68 -1.01
N PRO A 53 8.76 10.36 -0.93
CA PRO A 53 9.58 9.67 -1.90
C PRO A 53 9.02 9.78 -3.34
N ASP A 54 9.91 9.95 -4.32
CA ASP A 54 9.53 10.10 -5.73
C ASP A 54 8.69 8.93 -6.26
N ASP A 55 8.97 7.70 -5.85
CA ASP A 55 8.23 6.52 -6.31
C ASP A 55 6.77 6.55 -5.83
N PHE A 56 6.56 6.95 -4.56
CA PHE A 56 5.24 7.17 -3.99
C PHE A 56 4.51 8.27 -4.76
N VAL A 57 5.14 9.44 -4.90
CA VAL A 57 4.56 10.59 -5.62
C VAL A 57 4.17 10.20 -7.05
N ASN A 58 5.08 9.57 -7.79
CA ASN A 58 4.82 9.12 -9.14
C ASN A 58 3.63 8.16 -9.21
N LEU A 59 3.55 7.18 -8.31
CA LEU A 59 2.47 6.20 -8.37
C LEU A 59 1.11 6.82 -8.03
N ILE A 60 1.04 7.68 -7.01
CA ILE A 60 -0.21 8.33 -6.61
C ILE A 60 -0.64 9.43 -7.58
N LEU A 61 0.23 9.93 -8.46
CA LEU A 61 -0.12 10.87 -9.53
C LEU A 61 -0.63 10.16 -10.79
N ASN A 62 -0.20 8.91 -11.02
CA ASN A 62 -0.59 8.13 -12.18
C ASN A 62 -1.78 7.21 -11.92
N TYR A 63 -2.05 6.86 -10.66
CA TYR A 63 -3.13 5.95 -10.28
C TYR A 63 -3.98 6.51 -9.13
N ASP A 64 -5.25 6.12 -9.11
CA ASP A 64 -6.21 6.51 -8.10
C ASP A 64 -6.18 5.54 -6.90
N PHE A 65 -5.70 6.05 -5.77
CA PHE A 65 -5.71 5.37 -4.47
C PHE A 65 -6.86 5.82 -3.55
N GLY A 66 -7.70 6.75 -4.02
CA GLY A 66 -8.75 7.38 -3.22
C GLY A 66 -9.88 6.44 -2.78
N ASP A 67 -10.07 5.37 -3.55
CA ASP A 67 -11.01 4.28 -3.26
C ASP A 67 -10.34 2.90 -3.34
N PHE A 68 -9.03 2.83 -3.61
CA PHE A 68 -8.38 1.55 -3.90
C PHE A 68 -8.19 0.70 -2.63
N SER A 69 -8.54 -0.58 -2.77
CA SER A 69 -8.27 -1.63 -1.79
C SER A 69 -7.95 -2.96 -2.46
N ILE A 70 -7.09 -3.74 -1.82
CA ILE A 70 -6.67 -5.06 -2.29
C ILE A 70 -6.27 -5.92 -1.10
N LEU A 71 -6.78 -7.16 -1.03
CA LEU A 71 -6.46 -8.13 0.03
C LEU A 71 -6.67 -7.57 1.46
N GLY A 72 -7.73 -6.79 1.68
CA GLY A 72 -8.01 -6.18 2.99
C GLY A 72 -7.11 -5.01 3.37
N VAL A 73 -6.27 -4.52 2.44
CA VAL A 73 -5.52 -3.27 2.58
C VAL A 73 -6.31 -2.15 1.92
N HIS A 74 -6.68 -1.14 2.70
CA HIS A 74 -7.48 0.01 2.31
C HIS A 74 -6.62 1.26 2.27
N PHE A 75 -6.36 1.80 1.08
CA PHE A 75 -5.59 3.03 0.91
C PHE A 75 -6.48 4.26 1.07
N GLY A 76 -7.70 4.17 0.52
CA GLY A 76 -8.68 5.25 0.54
C GLY A 76 -10.05 4.80 1.05
N SER A 77 -11.00 5.72 1.03
CA SER A 77 -12.41 5.46 1.33
C SER A 77 -13.25 6.50 0.59
N GLU A 78 -13.43 6.30 -0.72
CA GLU A 78 -14.22 7.15 -1.63
C GLU A 78 -13.88 8.66 -1.59
N THR A 79 -12.64 9.02 -1.24
CA THR A 79 -12.19 10.41 -1.09
C THR A 79 -10.89 10.63 -1.85
N ASN A 80 -10.49 11.89 -2.04
CA ASN A 80 -9.17 12.16 -2.57
C ASN A 80 -8.10 11.54 -1.66
N TYR A 81 -7.21 10.70 -2.22
CA TYR A 81 -6.18 10.03 -1.44
C TYR A 81 -5.31 10.98 -0.62
N LEU A 82 -4.99 12.17 -1.14
CA LEU A 82 -4.23 13.19 -0.40
C LEU A 82 -4.96 13.71 0.85
N GLU A 83 -6.29 13.87 0.77
CA GLU A 83 -7.10 14.22 1.93
C GLU A 83 -7.16 13.07 2.93
N LYS A 84 -7.16 11.83 2.44
CA LYS A 84 -7.08 10.65 3.29
C LYS A 84 -5.75 10.58 4.05
N LEU A 85 -4.62 10.87 3.39
CA LEU A 85 -3.32 10.96 4.05
C LEU A 85 -3.33 12.01 5.17
N ILE A 86 -3.93 13.18 4.92
CA ILE A 86 -4.08 14.22 5.95
C ILE A 86 -4.88 13.69 7.14
N SER A 87 -6.03 13.05 6.88
CA SER A 87 -6.87 12.47 7.93
C SER A 87 -6.13 11.40 8.74
N PHE A 88 -5.35 10.53 8.08
CA PHE A 88 -4.53 9.53 8.77
C PHE A 88 -3.46 10.18 9.64
N HIS A 89 -2.76 11.18 9.11
CA HIS A 89 -1.72 11.89 9.83
C HIS A 89 -2.27 12.59 11.08
N GLU A 90 -3.41 13.28 10.96
CA GLU A 90 -4.06 13.94 12.10
C GLU A 90 -4.54 12.94 13.15
N HIS A 91 -5.13 11.81 12.75
CA HIS A 91 -5.60 10.80 13.69
C HIS A 91 -4.45 10.14 14.46
N LEU A 92 -3.41 9.71 13.76
CA LEU A 92 -2.24 9.07 14.38
C LEU A 92 -1.42 10.03 15.22
N SER A 93 -1.33 11.31 14.82
CA SER A 93 -0.68 12.33 15.62
C SER A 93 -1.36 12.50 16.98
N ASN A 94 -2.67 12.27 17.11
CA ASN A 94 -3.38 12.39 18.39
C ASN A 94 -3.24 11.15 19.28
N GLU A 95 -3.09 9.97 18.68
CA GLU A 95 -3.00 8.69 19.41
C GLU A 95 -1.58 8.34 19.85
N ASP A 96 -0.54 8.86 19.19
CA ASP A 96 0.85 8.45 19.42
C ASP A 96 1.90 9.54 19.12
N ILE A 97 1.72 10.75 19.69
CA ILE A 97 2.62 11.93 19.54
C ILE A 97 4.11 11.59 19.73
N THR A 98 4.44 10.63 20.61
CA THR A 98 5.84 10.26 20.90
C THR A 98 6.45 9.30 19.88
N ASN A 99 5.63 8.55 19.14
CA ASN A 99 6.07 7.49 18.24
C ASN A 99 6.06 7.95 16.77
N PHE A 100 5.07 8.77 16.40
CA PHE A 100 4.97 9.38 15.07
C PHE A 100 5.77 10.68 15.00
N SER A 101 7.06 10.54 14.69
CA SER A 101 7.92 11.67 14.32
C SER A 101 7.56 12.22 12.93
N ASN A 102 8.16 13.36 12.55
CA ASN A 102 8.18 13.95 11.20
C ASN A 102 8.93 13.07 10.16
N ARG A 103 8.84 11.75 10.31
CA ARG A 103 9.50 10.73 9.49
C ARG A 103 8.50 9.73 8.92
N PHE A 104 7.37 9.49 9.59
CA PHE A 104 6.41 8.49 9.16
C PHE A 104 5.11 9.12 8.71
N ILE A 105 4.55 8.58 7.62
CA ILE A 105 3.16 8.82 7.23
C ILE A 105 2.43 7.48 7.19
N CYS A 106 1.15 7.47 7.57
CA CYS A 106 0.29 6.33 7.29
C CYS A 106 -0.25 6.43 5.87
N ILE A 107 -0.18 5.31 5.15
CA ILE A 107 -0.51 5.23 3.72
C ILE A 107 -1.72 4.33 3.45
N ALA A 108 -2.03 3.43 4.38
CA ALA A 108 -3.15 2.50 4.28
C ALA A 108 -3.46 1.88 5.65
N THR A 109 -4.66 1.34 5.77
CA THR A 109 -5.12 0.58 6.94
C THR A 109 -5.67 -0.76 6.50
N GLY A 110 -5.54 -1.79 7.32
CA GLY A 110 -6.25 -3.06 7.18
C GLY A 110 -6.80 -3.51 8.52
N ASP A 111 -7.48 -4.65 8.53
CA ASP A 111 -8.16 -5.17 9.73
C ASP A 111 -7.21 -5.41 10.91
N TYR A 112 -5.99 -5.85 10.62
CA TYR A 112 -4.99 -6.21 11.63
C TYR A 112 -3.78 -5.29 11.68
N PHE A 113 -3.52 -4.55 10.60
CA PHE A 113 -2.29 -3.79 10.43
C PHE A 113 -2.55 -2.38 9.92
N THR A 114 -1.81 -1.42 10.46
CA THR A 114 -1.64 -0.08 9.88
C THR A 114 -0.35 -0.04 9.08
N PHE A 115 -0.41 0.50 7.86
CA PHE A 115 0.72 0.60 6.95
C PHE A 115 1.29 2.01 7.01
N ILE A 116 2.59 2.08 7.27
CA ILE A 116 3.31 3.35 7.37
C ILE A 116 4.51 3.37 6.43
N MET A 117 4.83 4.54 5.92
CA MET A 117 6.02 4.78 5.13
C MET A 117 6.97 5.68 5.89
N ASP A 118 8.23 5.28 5.97
CA ASP A 118 9.33 6.16 6.34
C ASP A 118 9.66 7.08 5.16
N VAL A 119 9.32 8.35 5.24
CA VAL A 119 9.48 9.30 4.13
C VAL A 119 10.95 9.56 3.76
N ASN A 120 11.89 9.27 4.65
CA ASN A 120 13.31 9.48 4.38
C ASN A 120 13.92 8.34 3.56
N SER A 121 13.40 7.12 3.72
CA SER A 121 13.94 5.93 3.03
C SER A 121 13.01 5.35 1.98
N GLY A 122 11.71 5.66 2.03
CA GLY A 122 10.66 5.00 1.24
C GLY A 122 10.24 3.64 1.77
N ASN A 123 10.89 3.13 2.82
CA ASN A 123 10.58 1.83 3.39
C ASN A 123 9.17 1.80 3.98
N ILE A 124 8.47 0.70 3.72
CA ILE A 124 7.13 0.43 4.20
C ILE A 124 7.19 -0.50 5.39
N TYR A 125 6.51 -0.11 6.45
CA TYR A 125 6.38 -0.88 7.68
C TYR A 125 4.91 -1.13 8.02
N VAL A 126 4.68 -2.18 8.81
CA VAL A 126 3.39 -2.45 9.44
C VAL A 126 3.51 -2.54 10.94
N PHE A 127 2.47 -2.11 11.63
CA PHE A 127 2.27 -2.31 13.06
C PHE A 127 0.79 -2.60 13.33
N GLY A 128 0.47 -3.15 14.49
CA GLY A 128 -0.89 -3.57 14.84
C GLY A 128 -0.98 -3.98 16.31
N SER A 129 -2.12 -4.57 16.70
CA SER A 129 -2.38 -5.00 18.08
C SER A 129 -1.34 -5.99 18.62
N GLU A 130 -0.91 -6.94 17.78
CA GLU A 130 0.10 -7.94 18.13
C GLU A 130 1.54 -7.51 17.80
N THR A 131 1.70 -6.41 17.04
CA THR A 131 2.99 -5.87 16.60
C THR A 131 3.07 -4.39 16.97
N PRO A 132 3.51 -4.04 18.19
CA PRO A 132 3.54 -2.64 18.62
C PRO A 132 4.48 -1.82 17.73
N PHE A 133 4.26 -0.51 17.65
CA PHE A 133 4.99 0.40 16.74
C PHE A 133 6.52 0.31 16.85
N ASN A 134 7.05 0.13 18.06
CA ASN A 134 8.50 -0.01 18.28
C ASN A 134 9.08 -1.30 17.68
N ASN A 135 8.23 -2.32 17.48
CA ASN A 135 8.56 -3.60 16.85
C ASN A 135 7.94 -3.72 15.44
N LYS A 136 7.59 -2.59 14.81
CA LYS A 136 7.05 -2.57 13.44
C LYS A 136 7.92 -3.39 12.49
N ILE A 137 7.28 -4.10 11.58
CA ILE A 137 7.94 -5.00 10.64
C ILE A 137 8.10 -4.28 9.32
N LYS A 138 9.31 -4.27 8.75
CA LYS A 138 9.54 -3.78 7.39
C LYS A 138 9.01 -4.80 6.40
N ILE A 139 8.12 -4.39 5.51
CA ILE A 139 7.46 -5.29 4.55
C ILE A 139 7.77 -4.98 3.10
N ALA A 140 8.28 -3.79 2.80
CA ALA A 140 8.76 -3.43 1.46
C ALA A 140 9.78 -2.29 1.50
N GLU A 141 10.68 -2.24 0.50
CA GLU A 141 11.68 -1.17 0.33
C GLU A 141 11.09 0.14 -0.23
N SER A 142 9.89 0.08 -0.82
CA SER A 142 9.27 1.22 -1.50
C SER A 142 7.77 1.03 -1.63
N PHE A 143 7.03 2.11 -1.89
CA PHE A 143 5.59 2.04 -2.12
C PHE A 143 5.27 1.23 -3.38
N THR A 144 6.07 1.40 -4.43
CA THR A 144 5.92 0.61 -5.66
C THR A 144 6.06 -0.88 -5.37
N LYS A 145 7.05 -1.29 -4.56
CA LYS A 145 7.25 -2.70 -4.20
C LYS A 145 6.10 -3.27 -3.36
N LEU A 146 5.51 -2.47 -2.48
CA LEU A 146 4.29 -2.85 -1.76
C LEU A 146 3.15 -3.18 -2.73
N ILE A 147 2.86 -2.28 -3.68
CA ILE A 147 1.76 -2.49 -4.65
C ILE A 147 2.04 -3.69 -5.54
N GLN A 148 3.30 -3.86 -5.98
CA GLN A 148 3.72 -5.02 -6.74
C GLN A 148 3.50 -6.33 -5.97
N ALA A 149 3.89 -6.38 -4.69
CA ALA A 149 3.70 -7.56 -3.84
C ALA A 149 2.22 -7.86 -3.58
N LEU A 150 1.39 -6.86 -3.28
CA LEU A 150 -0.05 -7.03 -3.07
C LEU A 150 -0.77 -7.53 -4.33
N GLY A 151 -0.47 -6.95 -5.50
CA GLY A 151 -1.05 -7.39 -6.77
C GLY A 151 -0.60 -8.80 -7.17
N THR A 152 0.67 -9.13 -6.92
CA THR A 152 1.20 -10.49 -7.13
C THR A 152 0.54 -11.50 -6.18
N ALA A 153 0.38 -11.14 -4.91
CA ALA A 153 -0.33 -11.95 -3.93
C ALA A 153 -1.78 -12.23 -4.37
N TYR A 154 -2.49 -11.20 -4.83
CA TYR A 154 -3.86 -11.35 -5.31
C TYR A 154 -3.92 -12.33 -6.48
N PHE A 155 -3.04 -12.16 -7.47
CA PHE A 155 -2.96 -13.08 -8.61
C PHE A 155 -2.75 -14.53 -8.15
N HIS A 156 -1.72 -14.79 -7.34
CA HIS A 156 -1.42 -16.14 -6.88
C HIS A 156 -2.53 -16.76 -6.02
N ARG A 157 -3.22 -15.95 -5.22
CA ARG A 157 -4.40 -16.38 -4.45
C ARG A 157 -5.54 -16.81 -5.38
N THR A 158 -5.85 -16.04 -6.43
CA THR A 158 -6.89 -16.43 -7.40
C THR A 158 -6.53 -17.66 -8.22
N GLN A 159 -5.24 -17.93 -8.44
CA GLN A 159 -4.75 -19.08 -9.19
C GLN A 159 -4.47 -20.32 -8.32
N ASN A 160 -4.66 -20.24 -7.00
CA ASN A 160 -4.28 -21.28 -6.04
C ASN A 160 -2.79 -21.69 -6.15
N THR A 161 -1.90 -20.70 -6.29
CA THR A 161 -0.44 -20.85 -6.42
C THR A 161 0.30 -20.06 -5.34
N GLN A 162 -0.18 -20.16 -4.10
CA GLN A 162 0.35 -19.43 -2.95
C GLN A 162 1.81 -19.80 -2.64
N THR A 163 2.23 -21.04 -2.91
CA THR A 163 3.62 -21.48 -2.69
C THR A 163 4.58 -20.74 -3.62
N GLU A 164 4.22 -20.53 -4.88
CA GLU A 164 5.01 -19.77 -5.86
C GLU A 164 5.14 -18.31 -5.45
N PHE A 165 4.07 -17.70 -4.89
CA PHE A 165 4.16 -16.36 -4.32
C PHE A 165 5.18 -16.29 -3.18
N LEU A 166 5.14 -17.24 -2.24
CA LEU A 166 6.09 -17.25 -1.11
C LEU A 166 7.53 -17.44 -1.58
N ASP A 167 7.78 -18.24 -2.62
CA ASP A 167 9.10 -18.38 -3.23
C ASP A 167 9.62 -17.05 -3.83
N ILE A 168 8.73 -16.21 -4.36
CA ILE A 168 9.07 -14.87 -4.85
C ILE A 168 9.39 -13.95 -3.66
N ILE A 169 8.56 -13.94 -2.62
CA ILE A 169 8.73 -13.10 -1.43
C ILE A 169 10.04 -13.40 -0.71
N ILE A 170 10.37 -14.67 -0.46
CA ILE A 170 11.59 -15.10 0.22
C ILE A 170 12.86 -14.60 -0.50
N LYS A 171 12.81 -14.46 -1.82
CA LYS A 171 13.94 -13.96 -2.62
C LYS A 171 13.98 -12.45 -2.75
N THR A 172 12.87 -11.77 -2.47
CA THR A 172 12.68 -10.33 -2.78
C THR A 172 12.75 -9.46 -1.53
N PHE A 173 12.27 -9.94 -0.39
CA PHE A 173 12.14 -9.16 0.84
C PHE A 173 12.92 -9.77 1.99
N ASP A 174 13.15 -8.94 3.01
CA ASP A 174 13.82 -9.34 4.25
C ASP A 174 13.04 -10.46 4.95
N SER A 175 13.75 -11.37 5.61
CA SER A 175 13.16 -12.55 6.25
C SER A 175 12.11 -12.21 7.31
N GLU A 176 12.24 -11.05 7.95
CA GLU A 176 11.30 -10.54 8.96
C GLU A 176 9.90 -10.27 8.39
N SER A 177 9.80 -9.99 7.08
CA SER A 177 8.53 -9.73 6.40
C SER A 177 7.76 -11.01 6.02
N ILE A 178 8.41 -12.17 6.03
CA ILE A 178 7.86 -13.40 5.45
C ILE A 178 6.57 -13.81 6.16
N ASP A 179 6.54 -13.73 7.49
CA ASP A 179 5.35 -14.15 8.25
C ASP A 179 4.16 -13.22 8.00
N PHE A 180 4.39 -11.91 7.83
CA PHE A 180 3.36 -10.99 7.36
C PHE A 180 2.81 -11.40 5.99
N TRP A 181 3.69 -11.70 5.03
CA TRP A 181 3.25 -12.09 3.68
C TRP A 181 2.54 -13.45 3.64
N LYS A 182 2.87 -14.37 4.56
CA LYS A 182 2.10 -15.62 4.74
C LYS A 182 0.68 -15.35 5.22
N GLU A 183 0.45 -14.37 6.09
CA GLU A 183 -0.90 -14.00 6.52
C GLU A 183 -1.70 -13.37 5.38
N VAL A 184 -1.08 -12.48 4.60
CA VAL A 184 -1.73 -11.79 3.47
C VAL A 184 -2.21 -12.75 2.39
N ILE A 185 -1.46 -13.83 2.13
CA ILE A 185 -1.75 -14.77 1.03
C ILE A 185 -2.74 -15.90 1.41
N LYS A 186 -3.13 -16.03 2.67
CA LYS A 186 -4.15 -17.01 3.13
C LYS A 186 -5.50 -16.77 2.45
#